data_AF-A0A4S8KTZ1-F1
#
_entry.id   AF-A0A4S8KTZ1-F1
#
_cell.length_a   1.000
_cell.length_b   1.000
_cell.length_c   1.000
_cell.angle_alpha   90.00
_cell.angle_beta   90.00
_cell.angle_gamma   90.00
#
_symmetry.space_group_name_H-M   'P 1'
#
loop_
_entity.id
_entity.type
_entity.pdbx_description
1 polymer ?
#
loop_
_entity_poly.entity_id
_entity_poly.type
_entity_poly.pdbx_seq_one_letter_code
_entity_poly.pdbx_strand_id
1 'polypeptide(L)'
;MKTFLAHRDDYLAVQMILKGRGEPIPQTCPTCLDDVVPVEPTFRCLDCFFGALVCQDCCVESHKSNPLHRIQVWNGTYFERVSLRRLGLVVQLDHPDGSEC
;
A
#
# COMPACT_ATOMS: atom_id res chain seq x y z
N MET A 1 10.08 11.77 29.83
CA MET A 1 8.62 11.64 29.66
C MET A 1 7.84 12.97 29.64
N LYS A 2 8.46 14.16 29.83
CA LYS A 2 7.76 15.46 29.79
C LYS A 2 7.51 16.00 28.37
N THR A 3 8.40 15.70 27.42
CA THR A 3 8.31 16.14 26.02
C THR A 3 7.07 15.58 25.30
N PHE A 4 6.70 14.32 25.58
CA PHE A 4 5.50 13.71 25.01
C PHE A 4 4.22 14.45 25.42
N LEU A 5 4.13 14.89 26.67
CA LEU A 5 2.95 15.61 27.18
C LEU A 5 2.80 16.98 26.52
N ALA A 6 3.91 17.68 26.26
CA ALA A 6 3.91 18.98 25.60
C ALA A 6 3.45 18.91 24.14
N HIS A 7 3.70 17.79 23.46
CA HIS A 7 3.40 17.57 22.04
C HIS A 7 2.36 16.47 21.82
N ARG A 8 1.53 16.19 22.83
CA ARG A 8 0.60 15.06 22.82
C ARG A 8 -0.23 15.03 21.54
N ASP A 9 -0.77 16.18 21.16
CA ASP A 9 -1.67 16.31 20.02
C ASP A 9 -0.91 16.14 18.69
N ASP A 10 0.33 16.65 18.59
CA ASP A 10 1.19 16.45 17.42
C ASP A 10 1.52 14.96 17.23
N TYR A 11 1.87 14.26 18.32
CA TYR A 11 2.12 12.81 18.27
C TYR A 11 0.87 12.04 17.87
N LEU A 12 -0.29 12.40 18.42
CA LEU A 12 -1.56 11.78 18.06
C LEU A 12 -1.90 12.02 16.59
N ALA A 13 -1.70 13.23 16.08
CA ALA A 13 -1.94 13.57 14.68
C ALA A 13 -1.05 12.72 13.75
N VAL A 14 0.26 12.62 14.04
CA VAL A 14 1.16 11.77 13.26
C VAL A 14 0.74 10.30 13.32
N GLN A 15 0.32 9.79 14.48
CA GLN A 15 -0.19 8.42 14.59
C GLN A 15 -1.47 8.22 13.78
N MET A 16 -2.40 9.17 13.80
CA MET A 16 -3.62 9.15 13.01
C MET A 16 -3.31 9.15 11.52
N ILE A 17 -2.35 9.96 11.07
CA ILE A 17 -1.89 10.01 9.67
C ILE A 17 -1.30 8.67 9.25
N LEU A 18 -0.38 8.11 10.06
CA LEU A 18 0.31 6.85 9.74
C LEU A 18 -0.61 5.63 9.78
N LYS A 19 -1.62 5.62 10.66
CA LYS A 19 -2.57 4.50 10.80
C LYS A 19 -3.77 4.62 9.88
N GLY A 20 -4.23 5.85 9.65
CA GLY A 20 -5.32 6.22 8.75
C GLY A 20 -4.89 6.28 7.30
N ARG A 21 -5.73 6.90 6.45
CA ARG A 21 -5.55 6.98 4.99
C ARG A 21 -4.42 7.93 4.56
N GLY A 22 -3.83 8.65 5.52
CA GLY A 22 -2.88 9.71 5.27
C GLY A 22 -3.56 11.02 4.85
N GLU A 23 -2.88 12.14 5.09
CA GLU A 23 -3.23 13.45 4.56
C GLU A 23 -2.00 14.07 3.89
N PRO A 24 -2.12 14.62 2.68
CA PRO A 24 -3.31 14.58 1.81
C PRO A 24 -3.58 13.18 1.26
N ILE A 25 -4.85 12.86 1.00
CA ILE A 25 -5.24 11.61 0.34
C ILE A 25 -4.80 11.69 -1.12
N PRO A 26 -3.90 10.81 -1.59
CA PRO A 26 -3.48 10.82 -2.98
C PRO A 26 -4.67 10.50 -3.89
N GLN A 27 -4.92 11.36 -4.87
CA GLN A 27 -5.98 11.15 -5.88
C GLN A 27 -5.49 10.30 -7.05
N THR A 28 -4.18 10.22 -7.22
CA THR A 28 -3.51 9.51 -8.30
C THR A 28 -2.49 8.54 -7.72
N CYS A 29 -2.39 7.36 -8.34
CA CYS A 29 -1.35 6.40 -7.99
C CYS A 29 0.03 6.96 -8.35
N PRO A 30 1.00 6.98 -7.42
CA PRO A 30 2.34 7.54 -7.66
C PRO A 30 3.23 6.66 -8.56
N THR A 31 2.81 5.43 -8.84
CA THR A 31 3.59 4.42 -9.58
C THR A 31 3.04 4.16 -10.99
N CYS A 32 1.85 4.70 -11.31
CA CYS A 32 1.32 4.58 -12.66
C CYS A 32 2.16 5.36 -13.67
N LEU A 33 2.21 4.87 -14.91
CA LEU A 33 2.74 5.63 -16.04
C LEU A 33 1.77 6.77 -16.41
N ASP A 34 2.31 7.86 -16.95
CA ASP A 34 1.56 9.09 -17.26
C ASP A 34 0.43 8.89 -18.30
N ASP A 35 0.53 7.84 -19.12
CA ASP A 35 -0.44 7.52 -20.18
C ASP A 35 -1.68 6.74 -19.67
N VAL A 36 -1.73 6.44 -18.37
CA VAL A 36 -2.81 5.64 -17.77
C VAL A 36 -3.85 6.56 -17.12
N VAL A 37 -5.13 6.22 -17.28
CA VAL A 37 -6.24 6.91 -16.61
C VAL A 37 -5.95 6.96 -15.11
N PRO A 38 -6.07 8.13 -14.45
CA PRO A 38 -5.81 8.23 -13.02
C PRO A 38 -6.75 7.32 -12.23
N VAL A 39 -6.16 6.41 -11.47
CA VAL A 39 -6.89 5.51 -10.56
C VAL A 39 -6.63 5.94 -9.12
N GLU A 40 -7.71 6.00 -8.33
CA GLU A 40 -7.62 6.30 -6.90
C GLU A 40 -6.84 5.18 -6.18
N PRO A 41 -5.70 5.50 -5.54
CA PRO A 41 -4.92 4.52 -4.82
C PRO A 41 -5.57 4.18 -3.48
N THR A 42 -5.91 2.90 -3.30
CA THR A 42 -6.60 2.38 -2.11
C THR A 42 -5.82 1.28 -1.39
N PHE A 43 -4.75 0.77 -1.99
CA PHE A 43 -3.97 -0.34 -1.45
C PHE A 43 -2.68 0.17 -0.83
N ARG A 44 -2.31 -0.36 0.33
CA ARG A 44 -0.99 -0.14 0.95
C ARG A 44 -0.38 -1.45 1.40
N CYS A 45 0.94 -1.49 1.41
CA CYS A 45 1.71 -2.58 2.02
C CYS A 45 2.23 -2.16 3.39
N LEU A 46 2.14 -3.05 4.37
CA LEU A 46 2.64 -2.82 5.73
C LEU A 46 4.12 -3.18 5.91
N ASP A 47 4.69 -3.90 4.95
CA ASP A 47 6.06 -4.42 5.02
C ASP A 47 7.02 -3.66 4.09
N CYS A 48 6.49 -2.96 3.07
CA CYS A 48 7.30 -2.08 2.21
C CYS A 48 7.70 -0.79 2.94
N PHE A 49 8.94 -0.36 2.75
CA PHE A 49 9.49 0.85 3.37
C PHE A 49 8.71 2.13 3.04
N PHE A 50 8.17 2.25 1.82
CA PHE A 50 7.53 3.48 1.37
C PHE A 50 6.08 3.63 1.83
N GLY A 51 5.40 2.55 2.25
CA GLY A 51 4.05 2.56 2.84
C GLY A 51 2.94 3.30 2.07
N ALA A 52 3.22 3.78 0.86
CA ALA A 52 2.35 4.66 0.10
C ALA A 52 1.11 3.92 -0.41
N LEU A 53 0.03 4.68 -0.61
CA LEU A 53 -1.15 4.16 -1.29
C LEU A 53 -0.86 4.03 -2.79
N VAL A 54 -1.23 2.88 -3.35
CA VAL A 54 -1.12 2.55 -4.78
C VAL A 54 -2.44 1.96 -5.29
N CYS A 55 -2.60 1.94 -6.62
CA CYS A 55 -3.69 1.20 -7.25
C CYS A 55 -3.45 -0.33 -7.17
N GLN A 56 -4.45 -1.12 -7.53
CA GLN A 56 -4.36 -2.58 -7.49
C GLN A 56 -3.23 -3.11 -8.37
N ASP A 57 -3.11 -2.63 -9.60
CA ASP A 57 -2.15 -3.15 -10.58
C ASP A 57 -0.71 -2.87 -10.15
N CYS A 58 -0.41 -1.62 -9.74
CA CYS A 58 0.90 -1.27 -9.20
C CYS A 58 1.20 -2.05 -7.89
N CYS A 59 0.17 -2.35 -7.09
CA CYS A 59 0.34 -3.20 -5.91
C CYS A 59 0.77 -4.62 -6.31
N VAL A 60 0.09 -5.25 -7.26
CA VAL A 60 0.45 -6.60 -7.72
C VAL A 60 1.84 -6.62 -8.34
N GLU A 61 2.15 -5.66 -9.22
CA GLU A 61 3.43 -5.59 -9.94
C GLU A 61 4.62 -5.45 -8.97
N SER A 62 4.53 -4.51 -8.03
CA SER A 62 5.59 -4.26 -7.04
C SER A 62 5.83 -5.43 -6.08
N HIS A 63 4.87 -6.35 -5.95
CA HIS A 63 4.94 -7.47 -5.02
C HIS A 63 5.19 -8.82 -5.69
N LYS A 64 5.43 -8.87 -7.01
CA LYS A 64 5.85 -10.11 -7.69
C LYS A 64 7.09 -10.74 -7.05
N SER A 65 8.06 -9.93 -6.66
CA SER A 65 9.28 -10.36 -5.98
C SER A 65 9.12 -10.56 -4.47
N ASN A 66 8.01 -10.10 -3.89
CA ASN A 66 7.75 -10.16 -2.45
C ASN A 66 6.31 -10.63 -2.15
N PRO A 67 5.94 -11.86 -2.52
CA PRO A 67 4.55 -12.33 -2.52
C PRO A 67 3.93 -12.54 -1.13
N LEU A 68 4.75 -12.49 -0.07
CA LEU A 68 4.33 -12.74 1.32
C LEU A 68 4.07 -11.46 2.12
N HIS A 69 4.24 -10.29 1.51
CA HIS A 69 3.94 -9.01 2.15
C HIS A 69 2.45 -8.87 2.49
N ARG A 70 2.19 -8.15 3.59
CA ARG A 70 0.85 -7.91 4.13
C ARG A 70 0.26 -6.66 3.51
N ILE A 71 -0.80 -6.85 2.73
CA ILE A 71 -1.50 -5.76 2.05
C ILE A 71 -2.78 -5.40 2.82
N GLN A 72 -3.13 -4.12 2.76
CA GLN A 72 -4.42 -3.61 3.20
C GLN A 72 -5.07 -2.78 2.10
N VAL A 73 -6.41 -2.80 2.07
CA VAL A 73 -7.23 -1.95 1.20
C VAL A 73 -8.07 -1.00 2.04
N TRP A 74 -8.19 0.24 1.60
CA TRP A 74 -9.12 1.21 2.17
C TRP A 74 -10.54 0.91 1.69
N ASN A 75 -11.45 0.58 2.62
CA ASN A 75 -12.85 0.26 2.29
C ASN A 75 -13.81 1.48 2.41
N GLY A 76 -13.27 2.68 2.62
CA GLY A 76 -14.05 3.89 2.90
C GLY A 76 -14.04 4.30 4.37
N THR A 77 -13.82 3.35 5.29
CA THR A 77 -13.88 3.60 6.75
C THR A 77 -12.60 3.18 7.48
N TYR A 78 -12.01 2.04 7.10
CA TYR A 78 -10.78 1.53 7.70
C TYR A 78 -9.97 0.73 6.68
N PHE A 79 -8.74 0.37 7.06
CA PHE A 79 -7.89 -0.53 6.30
C PHE A 79 -8.18 -1.99 6.63
N GLU A 80 -8.79 -2.68 5.67
CA GLU A 80 -9.05 -4.11 5.74
C GLU A 80 -7.86 -4.90 5.18
N ARG A 81 -7.54 -6.05 5.76
CA ARG A 81 -6.50 -6.93 5.21
C ARG A 81 -6.97 -7.58 3.92
N VAL A 82 -6.10 -7.59 2.91
CA VAL A 82 -6.31 -8.29 1.65
C VAL A 82 -5.05 -9.08 1.30
N SER A 83 -5.22 -10.23 0.66
CA SER A 83 -4.09 -11.02 0.19
C SER A 83 -3.75 -10.65 -1.25
N LEU A 84 -2.45 -10.70 -1.59
CA LEU A 84 -1.98 -10.49 -2.96
C LEU A 84 -2.65 -11.47 -3.95
N ARG A 85 -2.92 -12.71 -3.52
CA ARG A 85 -3.72 -13.68 -4.29
C ARG A 85 -5.09 -13.15 -4.66
N ARG A 86 -5.80 -12.47 -3.75
CA ARG A 86 -7.12 -11.89 -4.03
C ARG A 86 -7.03 -10.68 -4.98
N LEU A 87 -5.89 -10.00 -4.99
CA LEU A 87 -5.61 -8.91 -5.95
C LEU A 87 -5.21 -9.41 -7.34
N GLY A 88 -4.99 -10.72 -7.50
CA GLY A 88 -4.61 -11.34 -8.77
C GLY A 88 -3.14 -11.73 -8.88
N LEU A 89 -2.34 -11.60 -7.82
CA LEU A 89 -0.96 -12.08 -7.85
C LEU A 89 -0.93 -13.61 -7.97
N VAL A 90 -0.27 -14.09 -9.01
CA VAL A 90 0.06 -15.50 -9.22
C VAL A 90 1.55 -15.66 -9.00
N VAL A 91 1.93 -16.62 -8.16
CA VAL A 91 3.33 -16.98 -7.92
C VAL A 91 3.63 -18.23 -8.73
N GLN A 92 4.51 -18.09 -9.73
CA GLN A 92 5.04 -19.22 -10.49
C GLN A 92 6.20 -19.83 -9.69
N LEU A 93 6.14 -21.15 -9.45
CA LEU A 93 7.09 -21.86 -8.60
C LEU A 93 8.26 -22.48 -9.39
N ASP A 94 8.45 -22.10 -10.64
CA ASP A 94 9.50 -22.58 -11.53
C ASP A 94 9.75 -21.57 -12.66
N HIS A 95 10.91 -21.64 -13.32
CA HIS A 95 11.48 -20.68 -14.30
C HIS A 95 12.24 -19.48 -13.68
N PRO A 96 13.58 -19.60 -13.50
CA PRO A 96 14.42 -18.51 -13.01
C PRO A 96 14.44 -17.28 -13.94
N ASP A 97 14.10 -17.48 -15.20
CA ASP A 97 13.98 -16.48 -16.26
C ASP A 97 12.63 -15.74 -16.26
N GLY A 98 11.67 -16.16 -15.44
CA GLY A 98 10.37 -15.51 -15.28
C GLY A 98 9.38 -15.73 -16.44
N SER A 99 9.58 -16.79 -17.23
CA SER A 99 8.68 -17.18 -18.30
C SER A 99 7.41 -17.86 -17.79
N GLU A 100 6.28 -17.62 -18.45
CA GLU A 100 4.99 -18.26 -18.12
C GLU A 100 4.92 -19.69 -18.69
N CYS A 101 4.27 -20.60 -17.96
CA CYS A 101 4.04 -21.99 -18.39
C CYS A 101 2.94 -22.12 -19.44
#